data_AF-A0A1T4SPD9-F1
#
_entry.id   AF-A0A1T4SPD9-F1
#
_cell.length_a   1.000
_cell.length_b   1.000
_cell.length_c   1.000
_cell.angle_alpha   90.00
_cell.angle_beta   90.00
_cell.angle_gamma   90.00
#
_symmetry.space_group_name_H-M   'P 1'
#
loop_
_entity.id
_entity.type
_entity.pdbx_description
1 polymer ?
#
loop_
_entity_poly.entity_id
_entity_poly.type
_entity_poly.pdbx_seq_one_letter_code
_entity_poly.pdbx_strand_id
1 'polypeptide(L)'
;KEHYHILVMYEGNKSYEQIKIITEELNATIPQIAGSVKGLVRYMLHMDDPNKFKYQKEDMIVYGGVDVDELLKKTTTDRYKLIKEMIEFIDEQGIVEFKSLMDYAMKFKFDDWFPLLCDNSAYVIQEYIKSNRYKSDR
;
A
#
# COMPACT_ATOMS: atom_id res chain seq x y z
N LYS A 1 18.31 -2.63 19.28
CA LYS A 1 18.06 -1.73 20.43
C LYS A 1 16.70 -1.09 20.21
N GLU A 2 15.98 -0.80 21.29
CA GLU A 2 14.76 0.00 21.23
C GLU A 2 15.08 1.38 20.63
N HIS A 3 14.24 1.83 19.72
CA HIS A 3 14.38 3.11 19.03
C HIS A 3 13.02 3.54 18.47
N TYR A 4 12.89 4.83 18.17
CA TYR A 4 11.72 5.40 17.51
C TYR A 4 12.03 5.73 16.05
N HIS A 5 11.04 5.53 15.18
CA HIS A 5 11.03 6.09 13.84
C HIS A 5 10.24 7.40 13.86
N ILE A 6 10.82 8.48 13.34
CA ILE A 6 10.21 9.81 13.33
C ILE A 6 10.14 10.29 11.89
N LEU A 7 8.96 10.75 11.47
CA LEU A 7 8.73 11.42 10.19
C LEU A 7 8.32 12.85 10.48
N VAL A 8 9.06 13.80 9.90
CA VAL A 8 8.75 15.22 9.99
C VAL A 8 8.32 15.70 8.60
N MET A 9 7.16 16.35 8.52
CA MET A 9 6.56 16.83 7.27
C MET A 9 6.47 18.35 7.28
N TYR A 10 6.68 18.96 6.11
CA TYR A 10 6.61 20.40 5.91
C TYR A 10 5.89 20.69 4.60
N GLU A 11 5.15 21.81 4.54
CA GLU A 11 4.51 22.27 3.29
C GLU A 11 5.55 22.69 2.25
N GLY A 12 6.66 23.28 2.69
CA GLY A 12 7.77 23.71 1.84
C GLY A 12 8.98 22.80 1.94
N ASN A 13 9.81 22.82 0.90
CA ASN A 13 11.07 22.10 0.90
C ASN A 13 11.97 22.56 2.06
N LYS A 14 12.63 21.60 2.71
CA LYS A 14 13.66 21.84 3.71
C LYS A 14 15.00 21.36 3.18
N SER A 15 16.05 22.12 3.46
CA SER A 15 17.42 21.68 3.19
C SER A 15 17.84 20.61 4.21
N TYR A 16 18.84 19.80 3.83
CA TYR A 16 19.42 18.82 4.72
C TYR A 16 19.91 19.45 6.03
N GLU A 17 20.59 20.61 5.96
CA GLU A 17 21.10 21.32 7.15
C GLU A 17 19.98 21.77 8.09
N GLN A 18 18.83 22.22 7.55
CA GLN A 18 17.68 22.60 8.38
C GLN A 18 17.14 21.41 9.17
N ILE A 19 17.09 20.22 8.57
CA ILE A 19 16.64 19.01 9.25
C ILE A 19 17.72 18.47 10.20
N LYS A 20 19.00 18.64 9.84
CA LYS A 20 20.13 18.20 10.64
C LYS A 20 20.15 18.83 12.02
N ILE A 21 19.84 20.13 12.12
CA ILE A 21 19.69 20.84 13.40
C ILE A 21 18.72 20.10 14.32
N ILE A 22 17.56 19.70 13.80
CA ILE A 22 16.53 18.99 14.58
C ILE A 22 17.03 17.61 15.02
N THR A 23 17.68 16.86 14.12
CA THR A 23 18.21 15.54 14.49
C THR A 23 19.33 15.63 15.52
N GLU A 24 20.17 16.67 15.46
CA GLU A 24 21.23 16.91 16.45
C GLU A 24 20.62 17.25 17.83
N GLU A 25 19.59 18.10 17.89
CA GLU A 25 18.86 18.42 19.13
C GLU A 25 18.21 17.18 19.77
N LEU A 26 17.72 16.26 18.95
CA LEU A 26 17.11 14.99 19.41
C LEU A 26 18.14 13.90 19.72
N ASN A 27 19.44 14.15 19.52
CA ASN A 27 20.49 13.12 19.50
C ASN A 27 20.13 11.91 18.62
N ALA A 28 19.44 12.18 17.50
CA ALA A 28 18.98 11.19 16.55
C ALA A 28 20.07 10.84 15.52
N THR A 29 19.83 9.79 14.74
CA THR A 29 20.67 9.44 13.60
C THR A 29 20.56 10.46 12.47
N ILE A 30 21.46 10.35 11.49
CA ILE A 30 21.51 11.17 10.27
C ILE A 30 20.11 11.25 9.62
N PRO A 31 19.62 12.45 9.27
CA PRO A 31 18.32 12.60 8.64
C PRO A 31 18.31 11.99 7.23
N GLN A 32 17.19 11.37 6.87
CA GLN A 32 16.98 10.76 5.57
C GLN A 32 15.77 11.37 4.87
N ILE A 33 15.86 11.54 3.55
CA ILE A 33 14.74 12.00 2.73
C ILE A 33 13.72 10.86 2.65
N ALA A 34 12.46 11.14 3.00
CA ALA A 34 11.37 10.20 2.82
C ALA A 34 10.96 10.16 1.33
N GLY A 35 11.31 9.07 0.63
CA GLY A 35 10.94 8.90 -0.79
C GLY A 35 9.43 8.71 -1.00
N SER A 36 8.70 8.25 0.02
CA SER A 36 7.24 8.18 0.04
C SER A 36 6.75 8.29 1.48
N VAL A 37 5.94 9.31 1.77
CA VAL A 37 5.31 9.51 3.08
C VAL A 37 4.47 8.29 3.45
N LYS A 38 3.59 7.81 2.56
CA LYS A 38 2.76 6.62 2.81
C LYS A 38 3.58 5.37 3.08
N GLY A 39 4.59 5.13 2.24
CA GLY A 39 5.47 3.97 2.39
C GLY A 39 6.21 3.97 3.72
N LEU A 40 6.69 5.15 4.17
CA LEU A 40 7.40 5.25 5.43
C LEU A 40 6.47 5.09 6.65
N VAL A 41 5.27 5.68 6.63
CA VAL A 41 4.29 5.52 7.73
C VAL A 41 3.86 4.04 7.88
N ARG A 42 3.62 3.33 6.77
CA ARG A 42 3.34 1.89 6.80
C ARG A 42 4.54 1.07 7.28
N TYR A 43 5.75 1.48 6.91
CA TYR A 43 6.99 0.86 7.38
C TYR A 43 7.16 1.01 8.90
N MET A 44 6.81 2.16 9.49
CA MET A 44 6.88 2.35 10.95
C MET A 44 6.04 1.34 11.74
N LEU A 45 4.90 0.93 11.18
CA LEU A 45 4.03 -0.10 11.76
C LEU A 45 4.36 -1.52 11.26
N HIS A 46 5.38 -1.66 10.42
CA HIS A 46 5.78 -2.88 9.73
C HIS A 46 4.66 -3.57 8.95
N MET A 47 3.66 -2.84 8.43
CA MET A 47 2.47 -3.45 7.80
C MET A 47 2.81 -4.39 6.64
N ASP A 48 3.83 -4.03 5.86
CA ASP A 48 4.18 -4.70 4.59
C ASP A 48 5.19 -5.85 4.72
N ASP A 49 5.79 -6.07 5.89
CA ASP A 49 6.79 -7.13 6.10
C ASP A 49 6.27 -8.25 7.01
N PRO A 50 5.96 -9.45 6.49
CA PRO A 50 5.38 -10.54 7.28
C PRO A 50 6.34 -11.09 8.35
N ASN A 51 7.64 -10.85 8.22
CA ASN A 51 8.65 -11.38 9.13
C ASN A 51 8.92 -10.44 10.33
N LYS A 52 8.35 -9.24 10.33
CA LYS A 52 8.52 -8.25 11.40
C LYS A 52 7.29 -8.17 12.29
N PHE A 53 7.54 -7.89 13.56
CA PHE A 53 6.48 -7.61 14.53
C PHE A 53 5.65 -6.40 14.08
N LYS A 54 4.33 -6.56 14.06
CA LYS A 54 3.37 -5.53 13.63
C LYS A 54 2.98 -4.65 14.82
N TYR A 55 3.22 -3.35 14.72
CA TYR A 55 2.78 -2.39 15.73
C TYR A 55 1.34 -1.98 15.49
N GLN A 56 0.63 -1.62 16.55
CA GLN A 56 -0.73 -1.13 16.43
C GLN A 56 -0.73 0.34 16.04
N LYS A 57 -1.78 0.79 15.34
CA LYS A 57 -1.89 2.20 14.95
C LYS A 57 -1.94 3.11 16.16
N GLU A 58 -2.54 2.64 17.25
CA GLU A 58 -2.69 3.34 18.53
C GLU A 58 -1.35 3.65 19.20
N ASP A 59 -0.28 2.91 18.84
CA ASP A 59 1.08 3.16 19.31
C ASP A 59 1.73 4.36 18.58
N MET A 60 1.14 4.84 17.49
CA MET A 60 1.64 5.97 16.72
C MET A 60 1.21 7.30 17.33
N ILE A 61 2.19 8.14 17.62
CA ILE A 61 1.96 9.49 18.11
C ILE A 61 1.94 10.45 16.92
N VAL A 62 0.82 11.16 16.75
CA VAL A 62 0.56 12.02 15.59
C VAL A 62 0.31 13.45 16.06
N TYR A 63 0.98 14.41 15.40
CA TYR A 63 0.81 15.84 15.64
C TYR A 63 0.51 16.58 14.33
N GLY A 64 0.07 17.84 14.42
CA GLY A 64 -0.07 18.72 13.25
C GLY A 64 -1.25 18.40 12.32
N GLY A 65 -2.22 17.60 12.75
CA GLY A 65 -3.45 17.34 11.99
C GLY A 65 -3.30 16.39 10.79
N VAL A 66 -2.23 15.61 10.74
CA VAL A 66 -2.02 14.61 9.67
C VAL A 66 -3.09 13.52 9.72
N ASP A 67 -3.78 13.28 8.61
CA ASP A 67 -4.68 12.13 8.45
C ASP A 67 -3.87 10.84 8.22
N VAL A 68 -3.56 10.15 9.31
CA VAL A 68 -2.79 8.89 9.26
C VAL A 68 -3.59 7.76 8.60
N ASP A 69 -4.92 7.75 8.70
CA ASP A 69 -5.72 6.73 8.04
C ASP A 69 -5.56 6.79 6.53
N GLU A 70 -5.49 7.99 5.95
CA GLU A 70 -5.19 8.14 4.54
C GLU A 70 -3.78 7.69 4.16
N LEU A 71 -2.80 7.90 5.03
CA LEU A 71 -1.41 7.49 4.79
C LEU A 71 -1.20 5.98 4.93
N LEU A 72 -2.02 5.31 5.73
CA LEU A 72 -2.02 3.86 5.89
C LEU A 72 -2.73 3.12 4.75
N LYS A 73 -3.52 3.80 3.92
CA LYS A 73 -4.12 3.19 2.71
C LYS A 73 -3.03 2.71 1.74
N LYS A 74 -3.35 1.66 0.97
CA LYS A 74 -2.47 1.10 -0.07
C LYS A 74 -2.05 2.16 -1.08
N THR A 75 -0.81 2.09 -1.54
CA THR A 75 -0.31 3.04 -2.55
C THR A 75 -0.85 2.70 -3.95
N THR A 76 -0.83 3.67 -4.85
CA THR A 76 -1.17 3.45 -6.28
C THR A 76 -0.30 2.37 -6.92
N THR A 77 0.97 2.27 -6.52
CA THR A 77 1.89 1.24 -7.00
C THR A 77 1.46 -0.15 -6.52
N ASP A 78 1.02 -0.27 -5.27
CA ASP A 78 0.52 -1.54 -4.72
C ASP A 78 -0.77 -1.96 -5.42
N ARG A 79 -1.63 -0.99 -5.75
CA ARG A 79 -2.82 -1.25 -6.58
C ARG A 79 -2.46 -1.90 -7.91
N TYR A 80 -1.50 -1.37 -8.67
CA TYR A 80 -1.13 -1.97 -9.96
C TYR A 80 -0.52 -3.36 -9.82
N LYS A 81 0.25 -3.61 -8.74
CA LYS A 81 0.75 -4.96 -8.43
C LYS A 81 -0.39 -5.93 -8.15
N LEU A 82 -1.41 -5.53 -7.39
CA LEU A 82 -2.59 -6.36 -7.10
C LEU A 82 -3.43 -6.59 -8.36
N ILE A 83 -3.58 -5.58 -9.23
CA ILE A 83 -4.25 -5.77 -10.53
C ILE A 83 -3.50 -6.77 -11.41
N LYS A 84 -2.16 -6.66 -11.46
CA LYS A 84 -1.32 -7.63 -12.16
C LYS A 84 -1.50 -9.04 -11.59
N GLU A 85 -1.48 -9.19 -10.27
CA GLU A 85 -1.71 -10.47 -9.57
C GLU A 85 -3.07 -11.08 -9.92
N MET A 86 -4.14 -10.27 -9.95
CA MET A 86 -5.48 -10.71 -10.36
C MET A 86 -5.50 -11.18 -11.82
N ILE A 87 -4.83 -10.46 -12.73
CA ILE A 87 -4.71 -10.84 -14.15
C ILE A 87 -4.00 -12.18 -14.31
N GLU A 88 -2.85 -12.35 -13.65
CA GLU A 88 -2.09 -13.61 -13.69
C GLU A 88 -2.93 -14.78 -13.15
N PHE A 89 -3.66 -14.58 -12.05
CA PHE A 89 -4.56 -15.58 -11.50
C PHE A 89 -5.73 -15.93 -12.44
N ILE A 90 -6.30 -14.95 -13.14
CA ILE A 90 -7.37 -15.17 -14.14
C ILE A 90 -6.87 -16.10 -15.25
N ASP A 91 -5.68 -15.87 -15.77
CA ASP A 91 -5.08 -16.70 -16.81
C ASP A 91 -4.74 -18.10 -16.31
N GLU A 92 -4.08 -18.20 -15.16
CA GLU A 92 -3.67 -19.49 -14.56
C GLU A 92 -4.86 -20.39 -14.25
N GLN A 93 -5.98 -19.82 -13.79
CA GLN A 93 -7.18 -20.57 -13.43
C GLN A 93 -8.21 -20.67 -14.56
N GLY A 94 -7.95 -20.05 -15.72
CA GLY A 94 -8.89 -20.00 -16.83
C GLY A 94 -10.23 -19.35 -16.46
N ILE A 95 -10.19 -18.29 -15.66
CA ILE A 95 -11.41 -17.62 -15.20
C ILE A 95 -12.07 -16.91 -16.38
N VAL A 96 -13.21 -17.44 -16.79
CA VAL A 96 -14.04 -16.83 -17.84
C VAL A 96 -15.16 -15.98 -17.27
N GLU A 97 -15.54 -16.11 -15.99
CA GLU A 97 -16.65 -15.35 -15.37
C GLU A 97 -16.17 -14.48 -14.20
N PHE A 98 -16.56 -13.20 -14.19
CA PHE A 98 -16.16 -12.25 -13.14
C PHE A 98 -16.59 -12.70 -11.73
N LYS A 99 -17.74 -13.37 -11.63
CA LYS A 99 -18.24 -13.93 -10.36
C LYS A 99 -17.22 -14.87 -9.71
N SER A 100 -16.54 -15.71 -10.48
CA SER A 100 -15.56 -16.67 -9.95
C SER A 100 -14.38 -15.96 -9.28
N LEU A 101 -13.90 -14.87 -9.88
CA LEU A 101 -12.87 -14.03 -9.27
C LEU A 101 -13.39 -13.34 -8.01
N MET A 102 -14.63 -12.82 -8.05
CA MET A 102 -15.24 -12.13 -6.91
C MET A 102 -15.41 -13.06 -5.70
N ASP A 103 -15.88 -14.29 -5.92
CA ASP A 103 -16.05 -15.30 -4.87
C ASP A 103 -14.69 -15.68 -4.25
N TYR A 104 -13.66 -15.85 -5.09
CA TYR A 104 -12.30 -16.11 -4.61
C TYR A 104 -11.77 -14.93 -3.79
N ALA A 105 -11.95 -13.71 -4.29
CA ALA A 105 -11.50 -12.50 -3.62
C ALA A 105 -12.18 -12.34 -2.25
N MET A 106 -13.50 -12.53 -2.16
CA MET A 106 -14.25 -12.49 -0.91
C MET A 106 -13.74 -13.53 0.10
N LYS A 107 -13.41 -14.74 -0.36
CA LYS A 107 -13.09 -15.85 0.53
C LYS A 107 -11.62 -15.87 0.97
N PHE A 108 -10.69 -15.44 0.10
CA PHE A 108 -9.26 -15.66 0.29
C PHE A 108 -8.39 -14.39 0.17
N LYS A 109 -8.93 -13.29 -0.35
CA LYS A 109 -8.21 -12.02 -0.57
C LYS A 109 -9.06 -10.82 -0.14
N PHE A 110 -9.76 -10.95 1.00
CA PHE A 110 -10.78 -10.00 1.48
C PHE A 110 -10.22 -8.60 1.75
N ASP A 111 -8.99 -8.50 2.26
CA ASP A 111 -8.34 -7.21 2.54
C ASP A 111 -7.55 -6.66 1.33
N ASP A 112 -7.44 -7.45 0.27
CA ASP A 112 -6.61 -7.18 -0.90
C ASP A 112 -7.41 -6.93 -2.17
N TRP A 113 -7.83 -8.01 -2.82
CA TRP A 113 -8.47 -7.93 -4.14
C TRP A 113 -9.92 -7.47 -4.00
N PHE A 114 -10.62 -7.93 -2.98
CA PHE A 114 -12.05 -7.69 -2.84
C PHE A 114 -12.40 -6.19 -2.76
N PRO A 115 -11.76 -5.36 -1.91
CA PRO A 115 -12.06 -3.93 -1.84
C PRO A 115 -11.70 -3.23 -3.15
N LEU A 116 -10.60 -3.66 -3.78
CA LEU A 116 -10.14 -3.09 -5.02
C LEU A 116 -11.10 -3.37 -6.19
N LEU A 117 -11.65 -4.57 -6.26
CA LEU A 117 -12.69 -4.96 -7.20
C LEU A 117 -13.97 -4.16 -6.99
N CYS A 118 -14.39 -3.95 -5.73
CA CYS A 118 -15.56 -3.11 -5.40
C CYS A 118 -15.37 -1.64 -5.77
N ASP A 119 -14.17 -1.08 -5.56
CA ASP A 119 -13.98 0.37 -5.59
C ASP A 119 -13.57 0.91 -6.97
N ASN A 120 -12.59 0.28 -7.64
CA ASN A 120 -11.96 0.93 -8.79
C ASN A 120 -11.32 0.01 -9.84
N SER A 121 -11.28 -1.30 -9.63
CA SER A 121 -10.60 -2.24 -10.54
C SER A 121 -11.53 -3.20 -11.27
N ALA A 122 -12.82 -3.26 -10.93
CA ALA A 122 -13.80 -4.11 -11.61
C ALA A 122 -13.83 -3.90 -13.13
N TYR A 123 -13.77 -2.65 -13.61
CA TYR A 123 -13.86 -2.37 -15.05
C TYR A 123 -12.71 -3.01 -15.85
N VAL A 124 -11.46 -2.73 -15.49
CA VAL A 124 -10.29 -3.29 -16.20
C VAL A 124 -10.26 -4.81 -16.14
N ILE A 125 -10.62 -5.39 -15.01
CA ILE A 125 -10.66 -6.85 -14.82
C ILE A 125 -11.75 -7.50 -15.66
N GLN A 126 -12.95 -6.92 -15.72
CA GLN A 126 -14.03 -7.45 -16.56
C GLN A 126 -13.68 -7.40 -18.04
N GLU A 127 -13.09 -6.30 -18.53
CA GLU A 127 -12.65 -6.20 -19.92
C GLU A 127 -11.55 -7.21 -20.26
N TYR A 128 -10.64 -7.49 -19.32
CA TYR A 128 -9.63 -8.54 -19.47
C TYR A 128 -10.26 -9.93 -19.58
N ILE A 129 -11.15 -10.30 -18.65
CA ILE A 129 -11.87 -11.59 -18.67
C ILE A 129 -12.68 -11.77 -19.96
N LYS A 130 -13.38 -10.72 -20.43
CA LYS A 130 -14.10 -10.75 -21.71
C LYS A 130 -13.15 -11.01 -22.88
N SER A 131 -11.99 -10.36 -22.90
CA SER A 131 -10.98 -10.54 -23.95
C SER A 131 -10.46 -11.97 -24.04
N ASN A 132 -10.33 -12.67 -22.91
CA ASN A 132 -9.96 -14.09 -22.89
C ASN A 132 -11.00 -14.99 -23.59
N ARG A 133 -12.30 -14.71 -23.44
CA ARG A 133 -13.37 -15.46 -24.13
C ARG A 133 -13.26 -15.35 -25.65
N TYR A 134 -12.98 -14.16 -26.17
CA TYR A 134 -12.83 -13.93 -27.60
C TYR A 134 -11.53 -14.51 -28.20
N LYS A 135 -10.56 -14.87 -27.34
CA LYS A 135 -9.33 -15.54 -27.74
C LYS A 135 -9.50 -17.06 -27.83
N SER A 136 -10.35 -17.67 -27.01
CA SER A 136 -10.67 -19.11 -27.10
C SER A 136 -11.58 -19.46 -28.28
N ASP A 137 -12.32 -18.50 -28.82
CA ASP A 137 -13.20 -18.66 -29.98
C ASP A 137 -12.47 -18.47 -31.33
N ARG A 138 -11.13 -18.34 -31.33
CA ARG A 138 -10.27 -18.30 -32.53
C ARG A 138 -9.27 -19.45 -32.52
#